data_AF-A0A660W576-F1
#
_entry.id   AF-A0A660W576-F1
#
_cell.length_a   1.000
_cell.length_b   1.000
_cell.length_c   1.000
_cell.angle_alpha   90.00
_cell.angle_beta   90.00
_cell.angle_gamma   90.00
#
_symmetry.space_group_name_H-M   'P 1'
#
loop_
_entity.id
_entity.type
_entity.pdbx_description
1 polymer ?
#
loop_
_entity_poly.entity_id
_entity_poly.type
_entity_poly.pdbx_seq_one_letter_code
_entity_poly.pdbx_strand_id
1 'polypeptide(L)'
;MQIGIFMNIFDVHVNRMPCEAKVRRVTHLPGAFMDVRNPVAAERNESASIELTYSHEGVEYPVIVRQVAGLVARRIITDCQPGQRFARGERLGMIKFGSRLELLLPIELAGEIRVATGQRVQAGLSVLAKV
;
A
#
# COMPACT_ATOMS: atom_id res chain seq x y z
N MET A 1 5.66 -6.72 -9.92
CA MET A 1 5.64 -5.29 -10.27
C MET A 1 5.35 -4.45 -9.02
N GLN A 2 5.88 -3.22 -8.92
CA GLN A 2 5.67 -2.32 -7.79
C GLN A 2 5.22 -0.93 -8.24
N ILE A 3 4.19 -0.37 -7.59
CA ILE A 3 3.74 1.02 -7.74
C ILE A 3 3.93 1.72 -6.39
N GLY A 4 4.78 2.74 -6.37
CA GLY A 4 5.04 3.56 -5.18
C GLY A 4 4.28 4.89 -5.22
N ILE A 5 3.56 5.21 -4.14
CA ILE A 5 2.79 6.44 -3.98
C ILE A 5 3.38 7.21 -2.81
N PHE A 6 3.91 8.40 -3.09
CA PHE A 6 4.40 9.31 -2.05
C PHE A 6 3.29 10.28 -1.63
N MET A 7 3.17 10.50 -0.32
CA MET A 7 2.24 11.45 0.30
C MET A 7 3.04 12.43 1.16
N ASN A 8 3.03 13.71 0.77
CA ASN A 8 3.57 14.78 1.59
C ASN A 8 2.60 15.13 2.75
N ILE A 9 3.00 16.04 3.64
CA ILE A 9 2.25 16.40 4.85
C ILE A 9 0.86 17.01 4.61
N PHE A 10 0.60 17.50 3.40
CA PHE A 10 -0.69 18.10 2.99
C PHE A 10 -1.60 17.10 2.27
N ASP A 11 -1.10 15.90 1.95
CA ASP A 11 -1.87 14.89 1.25
C ASP A 11 -2.75 14.08 2.24
N VAL A 12 -3.74 13.36 1.70
CA VAL A 12 -4.56 12.45 2.50
C VAL A 12 -3.75 11.22 2.88
N HIS A 13 -3.62 11.00 4.17
CA HIS A 13 -2.84 9.91 4.75
C HIS A 13 -3.63 8.63 5.04
N VAL A 14 -4.95 8.65 4.82
CA VAL A 14 -5.80 7.46 4.91
C VAL A 14 -5.52 6.57 3.70
N ASN A 15 -5.22 5.30 3.95
CA ASN A 15 -4.99 4.31 2.91
C ASN A 15 -6.22 3.42 2.77
N ARG A 16 -6.51 3.02 1.53
CA ARG A 16 -7.69 2.23 1.17
C ARG A 16 -7.27 0.95 0.46
N MET A 17 -8.10 -0.07 0.58
CA MET A 17 -7.91 -1.36 -0.08
C MET A 17 -7.92 -1.18 -1.61
N PRO A 18 -6.91 -1.70 -2.32
CA PRO A 18 -6.78 -1.50 -3.78
C PRO A 18 -7.80 -2.33 -4.56
N CYS A 19 -8.20 -3.49 -4.02
CA CYS A 19 -9.14 -4.43 -4.59
C CYS A 19 -9.92 -5.12 -3.47
N GLU A 20 -10.96 -5.88 -3.83
CA GLU A 20 -11.57 -6.82 -2.91
C GLU A 20 -10.59 -7.95 -2.62
N ALA A 21 -10.24 -8.20 -1.36
CA ALA A 21 -9.26 -9.23 -1.03
C ALA A 21 -9.44 -9.78 0.38
N LYS A 22 -8.87 -10.97 0.60
CA LYS A 22 -8.72 -11.57 1.93
C LYS A 22 -7.34 -11.26 2.48
N VAL A 23 -7.26 -10.79 3.71
CA VAL A 23 -5.98 -10.57 4.41
C VAL A 23 -5.39 -11.92 4.79
N ARG A 24 -4.19 -12.20 4.29
CA ARG A 24 -3.42 -13.40 4.61
C ARG A 24 -2.53 -13.16 5.83
N ARG A 25 -1.78 -12.07 5.83
CA ARG A 25 -0.79 -11.76 6.87
C ARG A 25 -0.60 -10.26 7.01
N VAL A 26 -0.34 -9.82 8.24
CA VAL A 26 0.10 -8.45 8.53
C VAL A 26 1.43 -8.54 9.26
N THR A 27 2.47 -7.92 8.72
CA THR A 27 3.82 -7.92 9.31
C THR A 27 4.24 -6.50 9.60
N HIS A 28 4.69 -6.26 10.83
CA HIS A 28 5.22 -4.96 11.26
C HIS A 28 6.73 -5.01 11.40
N LEU A 29 7.43 -4.05 10.80
CA LEU A 29 8.87 -3.87 10.91
C LEU A 29 9.16 -2.53 11.60
N PRO A 30 9.73 -2.54 12.82
CA PRO A 30 10.25 -1.34 13.46
C PRO A 30 11.37 -0.70 12.62
N GLY A 31 11.45 0.62 12.54
CA GLY A 31 12.52 1.23 11.72
C GLY A 31 12.99 2.64 12.06
N ALA A 32 13.91 3.14 11.23
CA ALA A 32 14.82 4.27 11.51
C ALA A 32 14.29 5.68 11.13
N PHE A 33 13.02 5.79 10.69
CA PHE A 33 12.35 7.06 10.34
C PHE A 33 13.17 7.98 9.42
N MET A 34 13.75 7.45 8.35
CA MET A 34 14.45 8.22 7.32
C MET A 34 13.46 8.95 6.40
N ASP A 35 13.92 9.93 5.62
CA ASP A 35 13.10 10.52 4.54
C ASP A 35 12.74 9.44 3.50
N VAL A 36 11.44 9.24 3.22
CA VAL A 36 10.93 8.21 2.29
C VAL A 36 11.32 8.44 0.82
N ARG A 37 11.92 9.59 0.48
CA ARG A 37 12.55 9.83 -0.81
C ARG A 37 13.92 9.15 -0.94
N ASN A 38 14.56 8.81 0.19
CA ASN A 38 15.80 8.06 0.18
C ASN A 38 15.50 6.60 -0.21
N PRO A 39 16.18 6.02 -1.21
CA PRO A 39 15.96 4.62 -1.61
C PRO A 39 16.08 3.61 -0.46
N VAL A 40 16.98 3.86 0.49
CA VAL A 40 17.23 2.97 1.64
C VAL A 40 16.11 3.05 2.68
N ALA A 41 15.31 4.12 2.67
CA ALA A 41 14.19 4.29 3.60
C ALA A 41 13.13 3.20 3.38
N ALA A 42 12.95 2.71 2.15
CA ALA A 42 12.05 1.61 1.87
C ALA A 42 12.43 0.34 2.64
N GLU A 43 13.71 0.10 2.93
CA GLU A 43 14.15 -1.10 3.65
C GLU A 43 14.24 -0.90 5.17
N ARG A 44 14.64 0.30 5.59
CA ARG A 44 15.01 0.56 6.99
C ARG A 44 13.95 1.28 7.82
N ASN A 45 12.94 1.85 7.20
CA ASN A 45 11.92 2.58 7.93
C ASN A 45 10.86 1.68 8.55
N GLU A 46 10.20 2.26 9.56
CA GLU A 46 8.95 1.75 10.12
C GLU A 46 7.99 1.39 8.98
N SER A 47 7.56 0.13 8.92
CA SER A 47 6.65 -0.32 7.88
C SER A 47 5.67 -1.39 8.35
N ALA A 48 4.50 -1.40 7.73
CA ALA A 48 3.52 -2.47 7.86
C ALA A 48 3.23 -3.05 6.47
N SER A 49 3.46 -4.35 6.31
CA SER A 49 3.18 -5.09 5.08
C SER A 49 1.92 -5.92 5.28
N ILE A 50 0.92 -5.69 4.44
CA ILE A 50 -0.34 -6.41 4.41
C ILE A 50 -0.34 -7.30 3.16
N GLU A 51 -0.23 -8.60 3.38
CA GLU A 51 -0.37 -9.61 2.34
C GLU A 51 -1.84 -9.95 2.15
N LEU A 52 -2.27 -9.86 0.90
CA LEU A 52 -3.64 -10.04 0.45
C LEU A 52 -3.71 -11.20 -0.54
N THR A 53 -4.80 -11.93 -0.50
CA THR A 53 -5.20 -12.89 -1.52
C THR A 53 -6.33 -12.25 -2.34
N TYR A 54 -6.02 -11.94 -3.60
CA TYR A 54 -6.97 -11.43 -4.59
C TYR A 54 -7.41 -12.57 -5.52
N SER A 55 -8.71 -12.74 -5.77
CA SER A 55 -9.19 -13.76 -6.70
C SER A 55 -9.62 -13.10 -8.02
N HIS A 56 -9.14 -13.65 -9.13
CA HIS A 56 -9.47 -13.20 -10.48
C HIS A 56 -9.59 -14.42 -11.39
N GLU A 57 -10.71 -14.54 -12.10
CA GLU A 57 -11.02 -15.68 -12.99
C GLU A 57 -10.83 -17.07 -12.34
N GLY A 58 -11.13 -17.17 -11.03
CA GLY A 58 -10.99 -18.42 -10.28
C GLY A 58 -9.56 -18.75 -9.84
N VAL A 59 -8.59 -17.89 -10.14
CA VAL A 59 -7.18 -18.01 -9.70
C VAL A 59 -6.91 -17.04 -8.56
N GLU A 60 -6.14 -17.48 -7.56
CA GLU A 60 -5.71 -16.64 -6.43
C GLU A 60 -4.32 -16.05 -6.68
N TYR A 61 -4.21 -14.73 -6.49
CA TYR A 61 -2.99 -13.97 -6.68
C TYR A 61 -2.56 -13.28 -5.39
N PRO A 62 -1.25 -13.32 -5.05
CA PRO A 62 -0.72 -12.58 -3.92
C PRO A 62 -0.58 -11.10 -4.26
N VAL A 63 -1.20 -10.22 -3.49
CA VAL A 63 -1.03 -8.77 -3.58
C VAL A 63 -0.50 -8.25 -2.25
N ILE A 64 0.44 -7.30 -2.28
CA ILE A 64 0.98 -6.71 -1.05
C ILE A 64 0.72 -5.21 -1.06
N VAL A 65 0.11 -4.72 0.01
CA VAL A 65 0.07 -3.29 0.31
C VAL A 65 1.02 -3.02 1.46
N ARG A 66 2.00 -2.16 1.23
CA ARG A 66 3.01 -1.83 2.23
C ARG A 66 2.96 -0.35 2.58
N GLN A 67 2.72 -0.08 3.85
CA GLN A 67 2.75 1.24 4.45
C GLN A 67 4.16 1.51 4.96
N VAL A 68 4.79 2.61 4.54
CA VAL A 68 6.14 3.01 4.96
C VAL A 68 6.06 4.40 5.57
N ALA A 69 6.35 4.48 6.87
CA ALA A 69 6.43 5.74 7.61
C ALA A 69 7.75 6.44 7.29
N GLY A 70 7.73 7.77 7.15
CA GLY A 70 8.90 8.59 6.89
C GLY A 70 9.39 9.39 8.09
N LEU A 71 10.28 10.35 7.84
CA LEU A 71 10.92 11.18 8.86
C LEU A 71 9.94 11.85 9.83
N VAL A 72 8.79 12.31 9.31
CA VAL A 72 7.75 12.96 10.11
C VAL A 72 6.75 11.93 10.67
N ALA A 73 6.46 10.86 9.93
CA ALA A 73 5.58 9.79 10.38
C ALA A 73 6.24 8.84 11.35
N ARG A 74 5.72 8.79 12.57
CA ARG A 74 6.19 7.85 13.60
C ARG A 74 5.21 6.72 13.90
N ARG A 75 4.06 6.69 13.22
CA ARG A 75 3.03 5.70 13.51
C ARG A 75 2.27 5.31 12.26
N ILE A 76 2.25 4.01 12.05
CA ILE A 76 1.35 3.35 11.11
C ILE A 76 0.16 2.82 11.91
N ILE A 77 -1.04 3.04 11.40
CA ILE A 77 -2.27 2.42 11.88
C ILE A 77 -2.74 1.51 10.77
N THR A 78 -2.80 0.21 11.05
CA THR A 78 -3.31 -0.82 10.15
C THR A 78 -4.52 -1.44 10.83
N ASP A 79 -5.70 -1.23 10.23
CA ASP A 79 -6.98 -1.59 10.86
C ASP A 79 -7.38 -3.07 10.58
N CYS A 80 -6.59 -3.79 9.77
CA CYS A 80 -6.90 -5.14 9.32
C CYS A 80 -6.15 -6.26 10.08
N GLN A 81 -6.78 -7.43 10.14
CA GLN A 81 -6.26 -8.66 10.76
C GLN A 81 -6.30 -9.84 9.78
N PRO A 82 -5.40 -10.84 9.93
CA PRO A 82 -5.45 -12.07 9.14
C PRO A 82 -6.83 -12.73 9.14
N GLY A 83 -7.27 -13.20 7.98
CA GLY A 83 -8.56 -13.86 7.78
C GLY A 83 -9.71 -12.94 7.38
N GLN A 84 -9.61 -11.63 7.64
CA GLN A 84 -10.63 -10.67 7.26
C GLN A 84 -10.73 -10.48 5.74
N ARG A 85 -11.93 -10.18 5.26
CA ARG A 85 -12.21 -9.82 3.87
C ARG A 85 -12.60 -8.35 3.82
N PHE A 86 -12.13 -7.66 2.79
CA PHE A 86 -12.47 -6.26 2.55
C PHE A 86 -12.88 -6.11 1.09
N ALA A 87 -13.86 -5.26 0.83
CA ALA A 87 -14.21 -4.79 -0.50
C ALA A 87 -13.22 -3.71 -0.97
N ARG A 88 -13.19 -3.50 -2.29
CA ARG A 88 -12.39 -2.45 -2.92
C ARG A 88 -12.75 -1.08 -2.33
N GLY A 89 -11.73 -0.29 -1.99
CA GLY A 89 -11.89 1.07 -1.49
C GLY A 89 -12.22 1.17 0.01
N GLU A 90 -12.44 0.04 0.70
CA GLU A 90 -12.57 0.03 2.15
C GLU A 90 -11.32 0.59 2.84
N ARG A 91 -11.48 1.10 4.06
CA ARG A 91 -10.37 1.69 4.80
C ARG A 91 -9.41 0.60 5.27
N LEU A 92 -8.15 0.72 4.88
CA LEU A 92 -7.06 -0.15 5.32
C LEU A 92 -6.40 0.37 6.61
N GLY A 93 -6.32 1.69 6.74
CA GLY A 93 -5.61 2.33 7.85
C GLY A 93 -5.10 3.72 7.47
N MET A 94 -4.02 4.16 8.11
CA MET A 94 -3.36 5.42 7.81
C MET A 94 -1.88 5.47 8.24
N ILE A 95 -1.10 6.35 7.62
CA ILE A 95 0.29 6.65 8.02
C ILE A 95 0.38 8.13 8.40
N LYS A 96 0.77 8.46 9.64
CA LYS A 96 0.68 9.86 10.12
C LYS A 96 1.78 10.78 9.58
N PHE A 97 1.57 11.44 8.43
CA PHE A 97 2.40 12.50 7.82
C PHE A 97 3.69 12.08 7.10
N GLY A 98 3.93 12.59 5.88
CA GLY A 98 5.20 12.38 5.15
C GLY A 98 5.55 10.90 4.96
N SER A 99 4.77 10.21 4.13
CA SER A 99 4.75 8.74 4.07
C SER A 99 4.74 8.21 2.64
N ARG A 100 4.97 6.91 2.49
CA ARG A 100 4.91 6.19 1.22
C ARG A 100 4.01 4.96 1.34
N LEU A 101 3.22 4.70 0.31
CA LEU A 101 2.44 3.48 0.15
C LEU A 101 2.99 2.73 -1.07
N GLU A 102 3.20 1.43 -0.94
CA GLU A 102 3.68 0.59 -2.03
C GLU A 102 2.63 -0.49 -2.31
N LEU A 103 2.25 -0.63 -3.57
CA LEU A 103 1.42 -1.72 -4.07
C LEU A 103 2.31 -2.66 -4.87
N LEU A 104 2.44 -3.90 -4.42
CA LEU A 104 3.12 -4.96 -5.14
C LEU A 104 2.09 -5.95 -5.67
N LEU A 105 2.17 -6.24 -6.96
CA LEU A 105 1.31 -7.21 -7.64
C LEU A 105 2.13 -8.11 -8.57
N PRO A 106 1.69 -9.35 -8.82
CA PRO A 106 2.32 -10.25 -9.77
C PRO A 106 2.24 -9.65 -11.17
N ILE A 107 3.25 -9.90 -12.02
CA ILE A 107 3.31 -9.27 -13.34
C ILE A 107 2.27 -9.85 -14.29
N GLU A 108 1.97 -11.13 -14.12
CA GLU A 108 0.93 -11.88 -14.80
C GLU A 108 -0.49 -11.39 -14.47
N LEU A 109 -0.66 -10.71 -13.34
CA LEU A 109 -1.91 -10.06 -12.95
C LEU A 109 -1.98 -8.62 -13.47
N ALA A 110 -0.84 -7.98 -13.73
CA ALA A 110 -0.76 -6.58 -14.10
C ALA A 110 -1.04 -6.37 -15.60
N GLY A 111 -2.32 -6.35 -15.99
CA GLY A 111 -2.72 -6.17 -17.38
C GLY A 111 -2.32 -4.80 -17.96
N GLU A 112 -2.81 -3.69 -17.36
CA GLU A 112 -2.54 -2.33 -17.86
C GLU A 112 -2.25 -1.35 -16.72
N ILE A 113 -1.13 -0.62 -16.79
CA ILE A 113 -0.82 0.45 -15.82
C ILE A 113 -1.54 1.73 -16.19
N ARG A 114 -2.28 2.29 -15.23
CA ARG A 114 -3.16 3.45 -15.41
C ARG A 114 -2.62 4.72 -14.76
N VAL A 115 -1.38 4.68 -14.29
CA VAL A 115 -0.68 5.79 -13.66
C VAL A 115 0.74 5.99 -14.22
N ALA A 116 1.21 7.23 -14.22
CA ALA A 116 2.58 7.59 -14.56
C ALA A 116 3.35 8.15 -13.36
N THR A 117 4.68 8.09 -13.41
CA THR A 117 5.55 8.73 -12.41
C THR A 117 5.23 10.22 -12.31
N GLY A 118 5.03 10.71 -11.08
CA GLY A 118 4.69 12.11 -10.80
C GLY A 118 3.20 12.44 -10.89
N GLN A 119 2.35 11.51 -11.34
CA GLN A 119 0.90 11.71 -11.38
C GLN A 119 0.30 11.78 -9.97
N ARG A 120 -0.59 12.75 -9.74
CA ARG A 120 -1.40 12.80 -8.52
C ARG A 120 -2.51 11.76 -8.56
N VAL A 121 -2.71 11.06 -7.45
CA VAL A 121 -3.75 10.03 -7.28
C VAL A 121 -4.64 10.35 -6.08
N GLN A 122 -5.87 9.85 -6.11
CA GLN A 122 -6.87 9.99 -5.05
C GLN A 122 -7.17 8.61 -4.46
N ALA A 123 -7.06 8.50 -3.13
CA ALA A 123 -7.27 7.25 -2.40
C ALA A 123 -8.68 6.69 -2.63
N GLY A 124 -8.76 5.45 -3.09
CA GLY A 124 -10.04 4.75 -3.36
C GLY A 124 -10.74 5.15 -4.66
N LEU A 125 -10.23 6.14 -5.40
CA LEU A 125 -10.83 6.63 -6.64
C LEU A 125 -9.94 6.38 -7.86
N SER A 126 -8.66 6.75 -7.77
CA SER A 126 -7.73 6.56 -8.88
C SER A 126 -7.42 5.07 -9.12
N VAL A 127 -7.58 4.64 -10.36
CA VAL A 127 -7.19 3.29 -10.79
C VAL A 127 -5.67 3.27 -11.00
N LEU A 128 -4.96 2.38 -10.30
CA LEU A 128 -3.50 2.24 -10.41
C LEU A 128 -3.11 1.29 -11.54
N ALA A 129 -3.79 0.16 -11.63
CA ALA A 129 -3.65 -0.82 -12.70
C ALA A 129 -5.00 -1.50 -12.96
N LYS A 130 -5.19 -1.99 -14.19
CA LYS A 130 -6.22 -2.97 -14.52
C LYS A 130 -5.61 -4.35 -14.50
N VAL A 131 -6.39 -5.28 -13.97
CA VAL A 131 -6.11 -6.72 -13.91
C VAL A 131 -7.01 -7.42 -14.91
#